data_AF-V6U3J6-F1
#
_entry.id   AF-V6U3J6-F1
#
_cell.length_a   1.000
_cell.length_b   1.000
_cell.length_c   1.000
_cell.angle_alpha   90.00
_cell.angle_beta   90.00
_cell.angle_gamma   90.00
#
_symmetry.space_group_name_H-M   'P 1'
#
loop_
_entity.id
_entity.type
_entity.pdbx_description
1 polymer ?
#
loop_
_entity_poly.entity_id
_entity_poly.type
_entity_poly.pdbx_seq_one_letter_code
_entity_poly.pdbx_strand_id
1 'polypeptide(L)'
;MLIGILLLICSAATNAHPPGKDLHIPQKYSMKGHFDVVFGSVSQPLEVKTDASTHRQVISFYDGLHSTLVRDTFYAYVYTRKTERSCMSYNAPAFLRPSLTNMLPALEDFTFVEEVIENGMTLYHYVYEQVLRPSEDYNGTFTYARTDHQDFYCLPLNSVDGKLYCQPRRWEMHGYNQWTGSHFDSYVLNYDAFDIDPLFTDADFATPESCNEKSSATEFCPRSLLEEILTNYHEPRSSDDQEENIRLDPSHTFTVSRTRMSETDFKLFMRARTGLVRKTVEQERIARETQYFYEDIPEHSDTWYYSEENQKRVQFPRQLDWRVRGVITPVKDQAACGSCWSFGAAGTIEGRLNALRWNRGERDAPLLRVSEQSIISCVWNEQNNGCNGGLTYEALTEYINEFSGRIAYEVDSPYLAVESLCNESIFTSDYGRIRGVAHVKEYDIGAMKYALLSGPVSIAVAVTETFSWYSGGVFNDPACGNGIDDLGHAVLLIGWGTDEVAGDYWIVRNSWSNAWGIDGYMYLSMKNNVCGVLTCADYVMIE
;
A
#
# COMPACT_ATOMS: atom_id res chain seq x y z
N MET A 1 -33.57 -49.54 58.81
CA MET A 1 -32.49 -50.08 57.95
C MET A 1 -32.53 -49.33 56.63
N LEU A 2 -31.35 -49.07 56.07
CA LEU A 2 -30.99 -47.98 55.16
C LEU A 2 -31.87 -47.81 53.91
N ILE A 3 -32.20 -46.54 53.60
CA ILE A 3 -32.51 -46.07 52.25
C ILE A 3 -31.18 -45.58 51.64
N GLY A 4 -30.69 -46.30 50.64
CA GLY A 4 -29.45 -45.96 49.92
C GLY A 4 -29.70 -44.87 48.88
N ILE A 5 -29.03 -43.73 49.06
CA ILE A 5 -28.91 -42.67 48.06
C ILE A 5 -27.89 -43.14 47.02
N LEU A 6 -28.34 -43.39 45.79
CA LEU A 6 -27.46 -43.57 44.64
C LEU A 6 -27.05 -42.18 44.15
N LEU A 7 -25.86 -41.72 44.52
CA LEU A 7 -25.21 -40.55 43.91
C LEU A 7 -24.70 -40.97 42.53
N LEU A 8 -25.42 -40.57 41.48
CA LEU A 8 -24.85 -40.49 40.13
C LEU A 8 -23.80 -39.38 40.14
N ILE A 9 -22.53 -39.77 40.20
CA ILE A 9 -21.42 -38.88 39.87
C ILE A 9 -21.42 -38.76 38.34
N CYS A 10 -22.09 -37.73 37.84
CA CYS A 10 -21.88 -37.28 36.47
C CYS A 10 -20.51 -36.60 36.45
N SER A 11 -19.48 -37.31 36.00
CA SER A 11 -18.18 -36.70 35.68
C SER A 11 -18.38 -35.81 34.46
N ALA A 12 -18.69 -34.54 34.69
CA ALA A 12 -18.42 -33.51 33.69
C ALA A 12 -16.90 -33.47 33.55
N ALA A 13 -16.38 -34.11 32.51
CA ALA A 13 -15.06 -33.79 32.02
C ALA A 13 -15.14 -32.32 31.59
N THR A 14 -14.65 -31.42 32.45
CA THR A 14 -14.29 -30.09 32.02
C THR A 14 -13.19 -30.29 30.98
N ASN A 15 -13.52 -30.23 29.69
CA ASN A 15 -12.51 -30.09 28.65
C ASN A 15 -11.81 -28.76 28.92
N ALA A 16 -10.74 -28.81 29.72
CA ALA A 16 -9.90 -27.65 29.92
C ALA A 16 -9.19 -27.38 28.60
N HIS A 17 -9.54 -26.28 27.93
CA HIS A 17 -8.85 -25.84 26.73
C HIS A 17 -7.43 -25.39 27.13
N PRO A 18 -6.38 -25.89 26.46
CA PRO A 18 -5.02 -25.53 26.81
C PRO A 18 -4.74 -24.06 26.42
N PRO A 19 -4.03 -23.29 27.27
CA PRO A 19 -3.53 -21.97 26.92
C PRO A 19 -2.54 -22.04 25.75
N GLY A 20 -2.30 -20.92 25.07
CA GLY A 20 -1.43 -20.86 23.88
C GLY A 20 -0.04 -21.43 24.12
N LYS A 21 0.56 -21.16 25.29
CA LYS A 21 1.87 -21.69 25.70
C LYS A 21 1.99 -23.22 25.73
N ASP A 22 0.87 -23.95 25.79
CA ASP A 22 0.86 -25.41 25.80
C ASP A 22 0.74 -25.99 24.37
N LEU A 23 0.51 -25.13 23.37
CA LEU A 23 0.46 -25.47 21.95
C LEU A 23 1.86 -25.46 21.33
N HIS A 24 2.09 -26.38 20.40
CA HIS A 24 3.37 -26.51 19.72
C HIS A 24 3.29 -25.96 18.29
N ILE A 25 4.33 -25.24 17.88
CA ILE A 25 4.55 -24.81 16.50
C ILE A 25 5.24 -25.95 15.74
N PRO A 26 4.69 -26.44 14.60
CA PRO A 26 5.32 -27.49 13.82
C PRO A 26 6.65 -26.99 13.22
N GLN A 27 7.71 -27.79 13.38
CA GLN A 27 9.02 -27.49 12.78
C GLN A 27 9.06 -27.77 11.27
N LYS A 28 8.10 -28.55 10.77
CA LYS A 28 7.95 -28.88 9.36
C LYS A 28 6.48 -28.80 8.97
N TYR A 29 6.15 -27.98 7.98
CA TYR A 29 4.78 -27.79 7.53
C TYR A 29 4.73 -27.25 6.09
N SER A 30 3.60 -27.48 5.43
CA SER A 30 3.22 -26.75 4.22
C SER A 30 1.89 -26.05 4.41
N MET A 31 1.73 -24.88 3.81
CA MET A 31 0.45 -24.19 3.80
C MET A 31 0.15 -23.55 2.46
N LYS A 32 -1.14 -23.42 2.17
CA LYS A 32 -1.69 -22.57 1.12
C LYS A 32 -2.67 -21.61 1.75
N GLY A 33 -2.69 -20.38 1.28
CA GLY A 33 -3.50 -19.35 1.88
C GLY A 33 -3.48 -18.06 1.09
N HIS A 34 -4.00 -17.02 1.73
CA HIS A 34 -3.95 -15.66 1.23
C HIS A 34 -3.67 -14.69 2.37
N PHE A 35 -2.90 -13.67 2.06
CA PHE A 35 -2.61 -12.57 2.95
C PHE A 35 -3.31 -11.31 2.46
N ASP A 36 -4.20 -10.76 3.28
CA ASP A 36 -4.99 -9.59 2.94
C ASP A 36 -4.51 -8.37 3.72
N VAL A 37 -4.34 -7.27 3.00
CA VAL A 37 -4.27 -5.92 3.58
C VAL A 37 -5.66 -5.32 3.46
N VAL A 38 -6.42 -5.36 4.57
CA VAL A 38 -7.88 -5.10 4.57
C VAL A 38 -8.20 -3.73 3.98
N PHE A 39 -7.42 -2.70 4.35
CA PHE A 39 -7.65 -1.34 3.85
C PHE A 39 -6.99 -1.06 2.49
N GLY A 40 -6.04 -1.89 2.07
CA GLY A 40 -5.33 -1.73 0.81
C GLY A 40 -5.99 -2.40 -0.40
N SER A 41 -7.03 -3.22 -0.18
CA SER A 41 -7.62 -4.08 -1.22
C SER A 41 -6.60 -5.00 -1.91
N VAL A 42 -5.47 -5.26 -1.26
CA VAL A 42 -4.42 -6.17 -1.74
C VAL A 42 -4.65 -7.53 -1.11
N SER A 43 -4.70 -8.57 -1.94
CA SER A 43 -4.74 -9.96 -1.51
C SER A 43 -3.60 -10.73 -2.17
N GLN A 44 -2.73 -11.32 -1.35
CA GLN A 44 -1.55 -12.06 -1.79
C GLN A 44 -1.82 -13.56 -1.61
N PRO A 45 -2.15 -14.32 -2.67
CA PRO A 45 -2.18 -15.77 -2.54
C PRO A 45 -0.75 -16.27 -2.30
N LEU A 46 -0.61 -17.25 -1.42
CA LEU A 46 0.70 -17.74 -1.00
C LEU A 46 0.72 -19.25 -0.80
N GLU A 47 1.86 -19.84 -1.16
CA GLU A 47 2.22 -21.23 -0.87
C GLU A 47 3.54 -21.24 -0.10
N VAL A 48 3.54 -21.88 1.07
CA VAL A 48 4.71 -21.98 1.94
C VAL A 48 5.09 -23.43 2.14
N LYS A 49 6.38 -23.69 2.09
CA LYS A 49 7.00 -24.95 2.52
C LYS A 49 8.11 -24.63 3.50
N THR A 50 8.02 -25.12 4.72
CA THR A 50 9.02 -24.86 5.77
C THR A 50 9.49 -26.18 6.37
N ASP A 51 10.81 -26.38 6.40
CA ASP A 51 11.49 -27.44 7.14
C ASP A 51 12.58 -26.80 7.99
N ALA A 52 12.19 -26.35 9.19
CA ALA A 52 13.08 -25.68 10.13
C ALA A 52 14.16 -26.64 10.68
N SER A 53 13.90 -27.95 10.71
CA SER A 53 14.86 -28.95 11.17
C SER A 53 16.12 -29.02 10.32
N THR A 54 15.98 -28.68 9.03
CA THR A 54 17.07 -28.59 8.05
C THR A 54 17.33 -27.16 7.57
N HIS A 55 16.72 -26.17 8.23
CA HIS A 55 16.83 -24.73 7.92
C HIS A 55 16.49 -24.39 6.46
N ARG A 56 15.37 -24.91 5.95
CA ARG A 56 14.89 -24.67 4.58
C ARG A 56 13.49 -24.07 4.57
N GLN A 57 13.27 -23.05 3.76
CA GLN A 57 11.95 -22.46 3.53
C GLN A 57 11.81 -21.94 2.11
N VAL A 58 10.65 -22.16 1.51
CA VAL A 58 10.19 -21.51 0.28
C VAL A 58 8.86 -20.84 0.58
N ILE A 59 8.75 -19.57 0.22
CA ILE A 59 7.47 -18.85 0.19
C ILE A 59 7.26 -18.37 -1.23
N SER A 60 6.15 -18.78 -1.84
CA SER A 60 5.73 -18.33 -3.15
C SER A 60 4.53 -17.41 -3.00
N PHE A 61 4.57 -16.24 -3.64
CA PHE A 61 3.53 -15.24 -3.62
C PHE A 61 2.98 -15.04 -5.03
N TYR A 62 1.69 -14.73 -5.13
CA TYR A 62 1.02 -14.41 -6.41
C TYR A 62 1.28 -15.46 -7.49
N ASP A 63 1.06 -16.73 -7.14
CA ASP A 63 1.28 -17.89 -8.02
C ASP A 63 2.70 -17.96 -8.63
N GLY A 64 3.69 -17.54 -7.86
CA GLY A 64 5.11 -17.60 -8.23
C GLY A 64 5.61 -16.42 -9.06
N LEU A 65 4.86 -15.31 -9.12
CA LEU A 65 5.43 -14.04 -9.60
C LEU A 65 6.58 -13.58 -8.70
N HIS A 66 6.45 -13.80 -7.39
CA HIS A 66 7.46 -13.50 -6.38
C HIS A 66 7.72 -14.73 -5.51
N SER A 67 8.95 -14.95 -5.08
CA SER A 67 9.26 -16.04 -4.15
C SER A 67 10.52 -15.77 -3.33
N THR A 68 10.50 -16.17 -2.07
CA THR A 68 11.68 -16.21 -1.20
C THR A 68 12.11 -17.65 -0.99
N LEU A 69 13.42 -17.90 -1.11
CA LEU A 69 14.06 -19.18 -0.81
C LEU A 69 15.15 -18.98 0.23
N VAL A 70 15.01 -19.67 1.37
CA VAL A 70 16.01 -19.71 2.45
C VAL A 70 16.54 -21.12 2.63
N ARG A 71 17.86 -21.23 2.73
CA ARG A 71 18.61 -22.44 3.10
C ARG A 71 19.71 -22.05 4.09
N ASP A 72 20.40 -23.03 4.69
CA ASP A 72 21.47 -22.85 5.70
C ASP A 72 22.25 -21.52 5.61
N THR A 73 22.88 -21.23 4.47
CA THR A 73 23.65 -20.00 4.24
C THR A 73 23.23 -19.25 2.98
N PHE A 74 22.11 -19.62 2.36
CA PHE A 74 21.70 -19.07 1.08
C PHE A 74 20.32 -18.43 1.21
N TYR A 75 20.21 -17.22 0.67
CA TYR A 75 18.95 -16.52 0.52
C TYR A 75 18.81 -16.10 -0.92
N ALA A 76 17.61 -16.29 -1.48
CA ALA A 76 17.23 -15.76 -2.77
C ALA A 76 15.83 -15.15 -2.73
N TYR A 77 15.68 -14.04 -3.44
CA TYR A 77 14.42 -13.41 -3.75
C TYR A 77 14.25 -13.37 -5.27
N VAL A 78 13.24 -14.09 -5.75
CA VAL A 78 12.84 -14.12 -7.16
C VAL A 78 11.66 -13.18 -7.33
N TYR A 79 11.72 -12.36 -8.37
CA TYR A 79 10.67 -11.40 -8.70
C TYR A 79 10.61 -11.24 -10.21
N THR A 80 9.56 -10.58 -10.68
CA THR A 80 9.31 -10.41 -12.11
C THR A 80 9.45 -8.95 -12.51
N ARG A 81 10.13 -8.67 -13.63
CA ARG A 81 10.23 -7.34 -14.26
C ARG A 81 9.71 -7.42 -15.69
N LYS A 82 8.69 -6.63 -16.06
CA LYS A 82 8.04 -6.50 -17.39
C LYS A 82 7.84 -7.80 -18.19
N THR A 83 8.92 -8.45 -18.64
CA THR A 83 8.96 -9.65 -19.49
C THR A 83 9.81 -10.81 -18.94
N GLU A 84 10.55 -10.65 -17.85
CA GLU A 84 11.49 -11.66 -17.34
C GLU A 84 11.43 -11.85 -15.82
N ARG A 85 11.92 -13.00 -15.34
CA ARG A 85 12.13 -13.25 -13.92
C ARG A 85 13.57 -12.92 -13.56
N SER A 86 13.73 -12.03 -12.59
CA SER A 86 15.02 -11.69 -12.00
C SER A 86 15.19 -12.41 -10.66
N CYS A 87 16.44 -12.62 -10.26
CA CYS A 87 16.75 -13.15 -8.94
C CYS A 87 17.86 -12.35 -8.27
N MET A 88 17.62 -11.96 -7.03
CA MET A 88 18.64 -11.46 -6.12
C MET A 88 18.99 -12.57 -5.15
N SER A 89 20.25 -12.98 -5.11
CA SER A 89 20.69 -14.00 -4.17
C SER A 89 22.00 -13.62 -3.49
N TYR A 90 22.17 -14.09 -2.26
CA TYR A 90 23.44 -13.96 -1.57
C TYR A 90 23.73 -15.20 -0.74
N ASN A 91 25.02 -15.49 -0.62
CA ASN A 91 25.53 -16.53 0.27
C ASN A 91 26.04 -15.85 1.53
N ALA A 92 25.29 -15.99 2.61
CA ALA A 92 25.68 -15.49 3.91
C ALA A 92 26.85 -16.30 4.48
N PRO A 93 27.74 -15.71 5.28
CA PRO A 93 28.71 -16.48 6.06
C PRO A 93 28.00 -17.47 6.99
N ALA A 94 28.62 -18.62 7.29
CA ALA A 94 28.02 -19.67 8.13
C ALA A 94 27.57 -19.21 9.53
N PHE A 95 28.15 -18.13 10.05
CA PHE A 95 27.79 -17.53 11.35
C PHE A 95 26.63 -16.52 11.26
N LEU A 96 26.19 -16.14 10.06
CA LEU A 96 25.08 -15.24 9.77
C LEU A 96 24.05 -15.97 8.90
N ARG A 97 23.43 -17.03 9.42
CA ARG A 97 22.38 -17.75 8.69
C ARG A 97 21.18 -16.84 8.46
N PRO A 98 20.61 -16.76 7.24
CA PRO A 98 19.38 -16.02 7.03
C PRO A 98 18.24 -16.60 7.86
N SER A 99 17.42 -15.76 8.49
CA SER A 99 16.27 -16.20 9.28
C SER A 99 15.17 -16.78 8.39
N LEU A 100 14.44 -17.76 8.92
CA LEU A 100 13.17 -18.21 8.32
C LEU A 100 12.07 -17.22 8.73
N THR A 101 11.10 -16.98 7.84
CA THR A 101 9.92 -16.17 8.14
C THR A 101 8.93 -16.99 8.98
N ASN A 102 8.49 -16.44 10.10
CA ASN A 102 7.54 -17.09 10.99
C ASN A 102 6.10 -16.93 10.47
N MET A 103 5.60 -17.92 9.74
CA MET A 103 4.23 -17.92 9.20
C MET A 103 3.15 -18.32 10.23
N LEU A 104 3.54 -18.44 11.50
CA LEU A 104 2.68 -18.79 12.63
C LEU A 104 3.03 -17.87 13.80
N PRO A 105 2.05 -17.44 14.60
CA PRO A 105 2.32 -16.60 15.76
C PRO A 105 3.14 -17.35 16.81
N ALA A 106 3.89 -16.59 17.62
CA ALA A 106 4.51 -17.10 18.83
C ALA A 106 3.44 -17.38 19.90
N LEU A 107 2.99 -18.63 19.99
CA LEU A 107 1.83 -19.01 20.83
C LEU A 107 2.07 -18.88 22.34
N GLU A 108 3.31 -18.66 22.78
CA GLU A 108 3.69 -18.56 24.19
C GLU A 108 2.92 -17.47 24.95
N ASP A 109 2.60 -16.38 24.26
CA ASP A 109 1.90 -15.21 24.82
C ASP A 109 0.38 -15.19 24.53
N PHE A 110 -0.14 -16.20 23.83
CA PHE A 110 -1.56 -16.29 23.47
C PHE A 110 -2.40 -16.94 24.58
N THR A 111 -3.61 -16.44 24.77
CA THR A 111 -4.59 -16.97 25.72
C THR A 111 -5.84 -17.45 25.00
N PHE A 112 -6.37 -18.60 25.41
CA PHE A 112 -7.65 -19.09 24.89
C PHE A 112 -8.79 -18.19 25.38
N VAL A 113 -9.67 -17.78 24.48
CA VAL A 113 -10.82 -16.92 24.78
C VAL A 113 -12.11 -17.70 24.67
N GLU A 114 -12.43 -18.24 23.50
CA GLU A 114 -13.71 -18.89 23.24
C GLU A 114 -13.67 -19.93 22.10
N GLU A 115 -14.77 -20.66 21.97
CA GLU A 115 -15.08 -21.48 20.79
C GLU A 115 -15.98 -20.69 19.85
N VAL A 116 -15.59 -20.58 18.58
CA VAL A 116 -16.36 -19.89 17.54
C VAL A 116 -16.86 -20.91 16.52
N ILE A 117 -18.11 -20.82 16.08
CA ILE A 117 -18.64 -21.68 15.02
C ILE A 117 -18.58 -20.93 13.69
N GLU A 118 -17.79 -21.43 12.75
CA GLU A 118 -17.65 -20.86 11.41
C GLU A 118 -17.82 -21.95 10.34
N ASN A 119 -18.75 -21.74 9.40
CA ASN A 119 -19.08 -22.70 8.34
C ASN A 119 -19.37 -24.13 8.86
N GLY A 120 -19.94 -24.25 10.06
CA GLY A 120 -20.25 -25.54 10.70
C GLY A 120 -19.06 -26.25 11.36
N MET A 121 -17.89 -25.60 11.40
CA MET A 121 -16.71 -26.06 12.15
C MET A 121 -16.58 -25.27 13.45
N THR A 122 -16.23 -25.95 14.54
CA THR A 122 -15.85 -25.30 15.80
C THR A 122 -14.37 -24.92 15.73
N LEU A 123 -14.07 -23.63 15.85
CA LEU A 123 -12.73 -23.07 15.92
C LEU A 123 -12.41 -22.65 17.35
N TYR A 124 -11.16 -22.83 17.76
CA TYR A 124 -10.62 -22.26 19.00
C TYR A 124 -10.03 -20.89 18.70
N HIS A 125 -10.45 -19.88 19.46
CA HIS A 125 -9.99 -18.51 19.34
C HIS A 125 -9.01 -18.19 20.46
N TYR A 126 -7.82 -17.75 20.06
CA TYR A 126 -6.74 -17.32 20.92
C TYR A 126 -6.44 -15.85 20.69
N VAL A 127 -6.17 -15.12 21.76
CA VAL A 127 -5.84 -13.70 21.71
C VAL A 127 -4.47 -13.44 22.31
N TYR A 128 -3.69 -12.59 21.63
CA TYR A 128 -2.56 -11.86 22.18
C TYR A 128 -2.93 -10.40 22.31
N GLU A 129 -2.78 -9.85 23.51
CA GLU A 129 -3.03 -8.43 23.79
C GLU A 129 -1.89 -7.87 24.63
N GLN A 130 -1.15 -6.91 24.05
CA GLN A 130 -0.11 -6.21 24.79
C GLN A 130 -0.66 -4.89 25.34
N VAL A 131 -1.13 -4.92 26.59
CA VAL A 131 -1.59 -3.70 27.28
C VAL A 131 -0.38 -2.79 27.58
N LEU A 132 -0.08 -1.87 26.68
CA LEU A 132 0.77 -0.72 26.98
C LEU A 132 0.01 0.18 27.96
N ARG A 133 0.48 0.25 29.21
CA ARG A 133 -0.16 1.10 30.23
C ARG A 133 -0.15 2.55 29.73
N PRO A 134 -1.27 3.29 29.80
CA PRO A 134 -1.24 4.73 29.53
C PRO A 134 -0.27 5.38 30.52
N SER A 135 0.74 6.09 30.02
CA SER A 135 1.53 6.96 30.88
C SER A 135 0.77 8.25 31.08
N GLU A 136 0.32 8.53 32.31
CA GLU A 136 -0.13 9.87 32.68
C GLU A 136 1.04 10.84 32.53
N ASP A 137 1.01 11.68 31.50
CA ASP A 137 1.85 12.86 31.48
C ASP A 137 1.34 13.86 32.52
N TYR A 138 2.28 14.56 33.18
CA TYR A 138 2.06 15.51 34.29
C TYR A 138 1.08 16.68 33.99
N ASN A 139 0.54 16.76 32.77
CA ASN A 139 -0.37 17.80 32.31
C ASN A 139 -1.84 17.34 32.14
N GLY A 140 -2.19 16.10 32.49
CA GLY A 140 -3.58 15.63 32.44
C GLY A 140 -4.14 15.43 31.02
N THR A 141 -3.26 15.31 30.02
CA THR A 141 -3.59 14.84 28.68
C THR A 141 -3.71 13.32 28.69
N PHE A 142 -4.88 12.79 28.31
CA PHE A 142 -5.08 11.35 28.13
C PHE A 142 -4.31 10.88 26.89
N THR A 143 -3.33 9.99 27.09
CA THR A 143 -2.72 9.18 26.02
C THR A 143 -3.61 7.96 25.79
N TYR A 144 -4.21 7.85 24.60
CA TYR A 144 -4.83 6.61 24.17
C TYR A 144 -3.72 5.68 23.69
N ALA A 145 -3.39 4.65 24.46
CA ALA A 145 -2.59 3.55 23.95
C ALA A 145 -3.51 2.66 23.11
N ARG A 146 -3.37 2.66 21.79
CA ARG A 146 -3.92 1.58 20.95
C ARG A 146 -2.96 0.40 21.05
N THR A 147 -3.47 -0.73 21.50
CA THR A 147 -2.68 -1.94 21.75
C THR A 147 -2.61 -2.78 20.49
N ASP A 148 -1.43 -3.30 20.18
CA ASP A 148 -1.32 -4.39 19.20
C ASP A 148 -2.14 -5.57 19.70
N HIS A 149 -3.06 -6.00 18.86
CA HIS A 149 -4.04 -7.04 19.15
C HIS A 149 -3.97 -8.08 18.04
N GLN A 150 -3.89 -9.35 18.43
CA GLN A 150 -3.90 -10.44 17.47
C GLN A 150 -4.96 -11.46 17.83
N ASP A 151 -5.67 -11.91 16.81
CA ASP A 151 -6.62 -13.00 16.90
C ASP A 151 -6.11 -14.17 16.10
N PHE A 152 -5.93 -15.31 16.76
CA PHE A 152 -5.51 -16.54 16.12
C PHE A 152 -6.59 -17.59 16.27
N TYR A 153 -7.08 -18.09 15.13
CA TYR A 153 -8.14 -19.07 15.04
C TYR A 153 -7.59 -20.37 14.46
N CYS A 154 -7.90 -21.48 15.11
CA CYS A 154 -7.51 -22.79 14.62
C CYS A 154 -8.56 -23.88 14.85
N LEU A 155 -8.42 -24.97 14.10
CA LEU A 155 -9.24 -26.16 14.30
C LEU A 155 -8.88 -26.88 15.62
N PRO A 156 -9.80 -27.73 16.14
CA PRO A 156 -9.57 -28.49 17.35
C PRO A 156 -8.28 -29.33 17.26
N LEU A 157 -7.67 -29.50 18.42
CA LEU A 157 -6.26 -29.86 18.53
C LEU A 157 -5.99 -31.30 18.07
N ASN A 158 -4.97 -31.47 17.24
CA ASN A 158 -4.45 -32.77 16.86
C ASN A 158 -3.21 -33.10 17.70
N SER A 159 -3.19 -34.31 18.28
CA SER A 159 -1.97 -34.82 18.92
C SER A 159 -1.11 -35.54 17.89
N VAL A 160 0.10 -35.04 17.68
CA VAL A 160 1.13 -35.67 16.84
C VAL A 160 2.36 -35.86 17.71
N ASP A 161 2.88 -37.09 17.79
CA ASP A 161 4.03 -37.46 18.63
C ASP A 161 3.94 -37.00 20.10
N GLY A 162 2.73 -37.02 20.67
CA GLY A 162 2.48 -36.60 22.06
C GLY A 162 2.53 -35.09 22.29
N LYS A 163 2.69 -34.29 21.23
CA LYS A 163 2.59 -32.83 21.24
C LYS A 163 1.23 -32.42 20.70
N LEU A 164 0.75 -31.27 21.15
CA LEU A 164 -0.55 -30.74 20.80
C LEU A 164 -0.39 -29.61 19.79
N TYR A 165 -1.02 -29.77 18.62
CA TYR A 165 -0.93 -28.82 17.52
C TYR A 165 -2.29 -28.20 17.23
N CYS A 166 -2.24 -26.93 16.90
CA CYS A 166 -3.36 -26.10 16.50
C CYS A 166 -3.23 -25.90 14.99
N GLN A 167 -4.16 -26.48 14.22
CA GLN A 167 -4.13 -26.37 12.76
C GLN A 167 -4.71 -25.01 12.37
N PRO A 168 -3.87 -24.06 11.91
CA PRO A 168 -4.26 -22.68 11.73
C PRO A 168 -5.37 -22.56 10.69
N ARG A 169 -6.26 -21.59 10.90
CA ARG A 169 -7.31 -21.21 9.95
C ARG A 169 -7.23 -19.74 9.60
N ARG A 170 -6.99 -18.89 10.59
CA ARG A 170 -6.90 -17.45 10.41
C ARG A 170 -6.01 -16.84 11.48
N TRP A 171 -5.17 -15.89 11.08
CA TRP A 171 -4.39 -15.05 11.97
C TRP A 171 -4.62 -13.60 11.58
N GLU A 172 -5.28 -12.86 12.46
CA GLU A 172 -5.53 -11.44 12.31
C GLU A 172 -4.53 -10.66 13.15
N MET A 173 -3.94 -9.65 12.55
CA MET A 173 -2.97 -8.76 13.14
C MET A 173 -3.51 -7.35 13.02
N HIS A 174 -3.96 -6.81 14.14
CA HIS A 174 -4.49 -5.45 14.26
C HIS A 174 -3.46 -4.61 15.00
N GLY A 175 -3.04 -3.52 14.39
CA GLY A 175 -2.04 -2.66 14.99
C GLY A 175 -1.75 -1.45 14.13
N TYR A 176 -0.83 -0.61 14.57
CA TYR A 176 -0.27 0.37 13.66
C TYR A 176 0.37 -0.34 12.48
N ASN A 177 0.15 0.20 11.27
CA ASN A 177 0.62 -0.36 10.02
C ASN A 177 2.06 -0.87 10.21
N GLN A 178 2.26 -2.18 10.23
CA GLN A 178 3.46 -2.73 10.89
C GLN A 178 4.72 -2.47 10.06
N TRP A 179 4.53 -2.28 8.76
CA TRP A 179 5.51 -1.72 7.83
C TRP A 179 5.86 -0.27 8.20
N THR A 180 4.85 0.60 8.27
CA THR A 180 5.04 2.06 8.14
C THR A 180 4.80 2.86 9.40
N GLY A 181 4.20 2.26 10.43
CA GLY A 181 3.52 2.84 11.60
C GLY A 181 2.71 4.09 11.31
N SER A 182 2.22 4.30 10.08
CA SER A 182 1.64 5.58 9.66
C SER A 182 0.19 5.80 10.09
N HIS A 183 -0.56 4.73 10.24
CA HIS A 183 -1.96 4.68 10.63
C HIS A 183 -2.28 3.27 11.14
N PHE A 184 -3.41 3.08 11.81
CA PHE A 184 -3.86 1.74 12.23
C PHE A 184 -4.32 0.92 11.02
N ASP A 185 -3.86 -0.32 10.92
CA ASP A 185 -4.12 -1.21 9.79
C ASP A 185 -4.54 -2.60 10.31
N SER A 186 -5.11 -3.41 9.41
CA SER A 186 -5.55 -4.76 9.70
C SER A 186 -5.04 -5.70 8.63
N TYR A 187 -4.28 -6.69 9.07
CA TYR A 187 -3.68 -7.70 8.22
C TYR A 187 -4.27 -9.06 8.58
N VAL A 188 -4.67 -9.82 7.57
CA VAL A 188 -5.27 -11.15 7.78
C VAL A 188 -4.49 -12.17 6.99
N LEU A 189 -3.94 -13.17 7.67
CA LEU A 189 -3.39 -14.37 7.05
C LEU A 189 -4.40 -15.51 7.19
N ASN A 190 -5.02 -15.88 6.07
CA ASN A 190 -5.96 -16.99 5.99
C ASN A 190 -5.23 -18.26 5.53
N TYR A 191 -5.49 -19.37 6.22
CA TYR A 191 -4.88 -20.67 5.96
C TYR A 191 -5.91 -21.58 5.31
N ASP A 192 -5.92 -21.62 3.99
CA ASP A 192 -6.87 -22.43 3.22
C ASP A 192 -6.57 -23.92 3.35
N ALA A 193 -5.28 -24.28 3.31
CA ALA A 193 -4.79 -25.63 3.54
C ALA A 193 -3.52 -25.60 4.42
N PHE A 194 -3.38 -26.58 5.30
CA PHE A 194 -2.24 -26.71 6.20
C PHE A 194 -1.96 -28.17 6.54
N ASP A 195 -0.72 -28.61 6.28
CA ASP A 195 -0.25 -29.96 6.57
C ASP A 195 0.93 -29.92 7.55
N ILE A 196 0.85 -30.74 8.60
CA ILE A 196 1.91 -30.91 9.59
C ILE A 196 2.79 -32.09 9.16
N ASP A 197 4.11 -31.88 9.16
CA ASP A 197 5.13 -32.87 8.80
C ASP A 197 4.96 -33.52 7.41
N PRO A 198 4.80 -32.74 6.33
CA PRO A 198 4.72 -33.29 4.98
C PRO A 198 6.05 -33.93 4.53
N LEU A 199 5.96 -34.86 3.58
CA LEU A 199 7.13 -35.46 2.95
C LEU A 199 7.70 -34.54 1.86
N PHE A 200 8.68 -33.71 2.22
CA PHE A 200 9.41 -32.89 1.24
C PHE A 200 10.55 -33.66 0.58
N THR A 201 10.80 -33.32 -0.68
CA THR A 201 11.95 -33.73 -1.48
C THR A 201 12.91 -32.57 -1.69
N ASP A 202 14.12 -32.84 -2.19
CA ASP A 202 15.07 -31.77 -2.53
C ASP A 202 14.55 -30.85 -3.65
N ALA A 203 13.64 -31.33 -4.50
CA ALA A 203 13.01 -30.53 -5.54
C ALA A 203 12.12 -29.42 -4.97
N ASP A 204 11.51 -29.62 -3.79
CA ASP A 204 10.66 -28.64 -3.13
C ASP A 204 11.42 -27.38 -2.68
N PHE A 205 12.74 -27.49 -2.53
CA PHE A 205 13.65 -26.42 -2.10
C PHE A 205 14.74 -26.16 -3.14
N ALA A 206 14.51 -26.55 -4.40
CA ALA A 206 15.47 -26.36 -5.48
C ALA A 206 15.71 -24.86 -5.73
N THR A 207 16.96 -24.51 -6.00
CA THR A 207 17.32 -23.15 -6.40
C THR A 207 16.69 -22.85 -7.77
N PRO A 208 15.92 -21.75 -7.92
CA PRO A 208 15.33 -21.35 -9.19
C PRO A 208 16.39 -21.12 -10.27
N GLU A 209 16.05 -21.44 -11.52
CA GLU A 209 16.99 -21.29 -12.64
C GLU A 209 17.47 -19.84 -12.80
N SER A 210 16.58 -18.86 -12.60
CA SER A 210 16.91 -17.43 -12.62
C SER A 210 17.96 -17.02 -11.58
N CYS A 211 18.18 -17.83 -10.53
CA CYS A 211 19.18 -17.59 -9.50
C CYS A 211 20.53 -18.27 -9.78
N ASN A 212 20.65 -19.04 -10.88
CA ASN A 212 21.91 -19.71 -11.23
C ASN A 212 22.90 -18.77 -11.96
N GLU A 213 22.42 -17.63 -12.45
CA GLU A 213 23.26 -16.58 -13.04
C GLU A 213 23.84 -15.69 -11.94
N LYS A 214 25.11 -15.26 -12.09
CA LYS A 214 25.82 -14.44 -11.09
C LYS A 214 25.24 -13.01 -11.05
N SER A 215 24.07 -12.81 -10.43
CA SER A 215 23.65 -11.47 -10.03
C SER A 215 24.44 -11.08 -8.77
N SER A 216 25.31 -10.08 -8.90
CA SER A 216 26.01 -9.52 -7.74
C SER A 216 25.01 -8.76 -6.89
N ALA A 217 24.83 -9.19 -5.64
CA ALA A 217 24.07 -8.45 -4.63
C ALA A 217 24.76 -7.12 -4.30
N THR A 218 24.52 -6.09 -5.11
CA THR A 218 24.84 -4.69 -4.80
C THR A 218 23.58 -3.88 -4.49
N GLU A 219 22.39 -4.44 -4.76
CA GLU A 219 21.11 -3.78 -4.50
C GLU A 219 20.41 -4.35 -3.25
N PHE A 220 19.68 -3.48 -2.57
CA PHE A 220 18.83 -3.81 -1.42
C PHE A 220 17.79 -4.85 -1.84
N CYS A 221 17.77 -6.00 -1.15
CA CYS A 221 16.84 -7.08 -1.49
C CYS A 221 15.43 -6.72 -1.02
N PRO A 222 14.44 -6.58 -1.92
CA PRO A 222 13.07 -6.31 -1.51
C PRO A 222 12.53 -7.48 -0.72
N ARG A 223 11.92 -7.23 0.44
CA ARG A 223 11.05 -8.22 1.10
C ARG A 223 9.66 -8.13 0.51
N SER A 224 8.94 -9.24 0.48
CA SER A 224 7.50 -9.18 0.23
C SER A 224 6.80 -8.40 1.35
N LEU A 225 5.60 -7.89 1.05
CA LEU A 225 4.76 -7.16 2.01
C LEU A 225 4.55 -7.96 3.31
N LEU A 226 4.17 -9.24 3.18
CA LEU A 226 3.98 -10.15 4.31
C LEU A 226 5.25 -10.32 5.14
N GLU A 227 6.40 -10.59 4.51
CA GLU A 227 7.64 -10.82 5.25
C GLU A 227 8.08 -9.60 6.05
N GLU A 228 7.86 -8.40 5.53
CA GLU A 228 8.18 -7.19 6.25
C GLU A 228 7.26 -6.98 7.45
N ILE A 229 5.94 -7.19 7.27
CA ILE A 229 4.96 -7.12 8.34
C ILE A 229 5.30 -8.11 9.47
N LEU A 230 5.59 -9.36 9.12
CA LEU A 230 5.93 -10.40 10.11
C LEU A 230 7.26 -10.15 10.81
N THR A 231 8.22 -9.50 10.15
CA THR A 231 9.51 -9.18 10.79
C THR A 231 9.36 -8.05 11.80
N ASN A 232 8.59 -7.02 11.46
CA ASN A 232 8.51 -5.80 12.25
C ASN A 232 7.48 -5.87 13.40
N TYR A 233 6.65 -6.92 13.41
CA TYR A 233 5.53 -7.06 14.37
C TYR A 233 5.96 -7.10 15.85
N HIS A 234 7.13 -7.64 16.17
CA HIS A 234 7.58 -7.81 17.57
C HIS A 234 8.33 -6.60 18.14
N GLU A 235 8.45 -5.51 17.39
CA GLU A 235 9.02 -4.28 17.94
C GLU A 235 7.91 -3.47 18.63
N PRO A 236 7.89 -3.37 19.98
CA PRO A 236 6.87 -2.61 20.68
C PRO A 236 6.94 -1.14 20.27
N ARG A 237 6.00 -0.72 19.43
CA ARG A 237 5.82 0.69 19.09
C ARG A 237 4.82 1.26 20.08
N SER A 238 5.31 2.00 21.08
CA SER A 238 4.43 2.90 21.82
C SER A 238 4.01 4.01 20.85
N SER A 239 2.85 3.86 20.22
CA SER A 239 2.18 5.01 19.63
C SER A 239 1.65 5.85 20.79
N ASP A 240 2.50 6.72 21.33
CA ASP A 240 1.98 7.94 21.93
C ASP A 240 1.40 8.73 20.76
N ASP A 241 0.18 8.38 20.34
CA ASP A 241 -0.60 9.11 19.35
C ASP A 241 -0.89 10.48 19.94
N GLN A 242 0.09 11.36 19.82
CA GLN A 242 -0.07 12.75 20.16
C GLN A 242 -0.58 13.41 18.90
N GLU A 243 -1.89 13.61 18.85
CA GLU A 243 -2.45 14.64 17.97
C GLU A 243 -1.78 15.97 18.34
N GLU A 244 -0.88 16.40 17.48
CA GLU A 244 -0.14 17.64 17.63
C GLU A 244 -0.77 18.68 16.71
N ASN A 245 -1.17 19.80 17.31
CA ASN A 245 -1.58 20.98 16.56
C ASN A 245 -0.33 21.76 16.14
N ILE A 246 0.03 21.70 14.86
CA ILE A 246 1.14 22.47 14.31
C ILE A 246 0.68 23.91 14.09
N ARG A 247 1.31 24.85 14.82
CA ARG A 247 1.07 26.30 14.72
C ARG A 247 2.24 26.95 14.00
N LEU A 248 2.00 27.45 12.79
CA LEU A 248 2.99 28.18 12.01
C LEU A 248 2.76 29.70 12.05
N ASP A 249 1.51 30.12 12.25
CA ASP A 249 1.12 31.49 12.55
C ASP A 249 0.05 31.51 13.67
N PRO A 250 -0.22 32.66 14.32
CA PRO A 250 -1.15 32.74 15.44
C PRO A 250 -2.61 32.37 15.10
N SER A 251 -2.99 32.37 13.83
CA SER A 251 -4.35 32.14 13.35
C SER A 251 -4.57 30.76 12.75
N HIS A 252 -3.53 30.09 12.27
CA HIS A 252 -3.66 28.89 11.45
C HIS A 252 -2.97 27.67 12.07
N THR A 253 -3.74 26.60 12.20
CA THR A 253 -3.32 25.29 12.70
C THR A 253 -3.70 24.18 11.74
N PHE A 254 -2.84 23.19 11.62
CA PHE A 254 -3.18 21.87 11.10
C PHE A 254 -2.75 20.80 12.09
N THR A 255 -3.31 19.59 11.96
CA THR A 255 -3.05 18.50 12.89
C THR A 255 -2.22 17.42 12.24
N VAL A 256 -1.33 16.84 13.04
CA VAL A 256 -0.60 15.63 12.72
C VAL A 256 -0.83 14.59 13.81
N SER A 257 -0.89 13.32 13.43
CA SER A 257 -0.90 12.18 14.35
C SER A 257 0.43 11.46 14.22
N ARG A 258 1.43 11.86 15.03
CA ARG A 258 2.78 11.29 14.90
C ARG A 258 2.86 9.91 15.52
N THR A 259 3.58 9.02 14.84
CA THR A 259 4.08 7.78 15.43
C THR A 259 5.59 7.90 15.67
N ARG A 260 6.07 7.41 16.81
CA ARG A 260 7.51 7.42 17.12
C ARG A 260 8.25 6.43 16.21
N MET A 261 9.16 6.95 15.40
CA MET A 261 10.03 6.17 14.51
C MET A 261 11.48 6.60 14.65
N SER A 262 12.41 5.66 14.46
CA SER A 262 13.81 6.05 14.25
C SER A 262 13.95 6.78 12.90
N GLU A 263 14.96 7.64 12.77
CA GLU A 263 15.22 8.35 11.52
C GLU A 263 15.48 7.38 10.34
N THR A 264 16.08 6.22 10.62
CA THR A 264 16.34 5.18 9.63
C THR A 264 15.04 4.55 9.14
N ASP A 265 14.14 4.21 10.06
CA ASP A 265 12.85 3.59 9.72
C ASP A 265 11.98 4.59 8.95
N PHE A 266 11.99 5.86 9.35
CA PHE A 266 11.28 6.91 8.61
C PHE A 266 11.81 7.07 7.18
N LYS A 267 13.14 6.98 6.95
CA LYS A 267 13.70 7.02 5.60
C LYS A 267 13.32 5.82 4.76
N LEU A 268 13.29 4.62 5.35
CA LEU A 268 12.84 3.39 4.67
C LEU A 268 11.36 3.49 4.31
N PHE A 269 10.53 3.93 5.26
CA PHE A 269 9.13 4.25 5.06
C PHE A 269 8.91 5.19 3.87
N MET A 270 9.63 6.32 3.86
CA MET A 270 9.53 7.31 2.80
C MET A 270 9.94 6.74 1.44
N ARG A 271 11.03 5.98 1.38
CA ARG A 271 11.49 5.33 0.14
C ARG A 271 10.46 4.35 -0.43
N ALA A 272 9.84 3.53 0.42
CA ALA A 272 8.86 2.54 -0.01
C ALA A 272 7.58 3.17 -0.62
N ARG A 273 7.19 4.38 -0.17
CA ARG A 273 5.93 5.03 -0.56
C ARG A 273 6.08 6.08 -1.65
N THR A 274 7.23 6.70 -1.76
CA THR A 274 7.47 7.73 -2.78
C THR A 274 8.23 7.17 -3.98
N GLY A 275 8.82 5.97 -3.85
CA GLY A 275 9.73 5.45 -4.87
C GLY A 275 11.02 6.26 -4.98
N LEU A 276 11.34 7.10 -3.98
CA LEU A 276 12.58 7.88 -3.91
C LEU A 276 13.79 6.96 -3.71
N VAL A 277 14.22 6.28 -4.77
CA VAL A 277 15.66 6.09 -4.99
C VAL A 277 16.15 7.46 -5.40
N ARG A 278 17.02 8.10 -4.61
CA ARG A 278 17.71 9.34 -5.01
C ARG A 278 18.13 9.16 -6.46
N LYS A 279 17.54 9.95 -7.36
CA LYS A 279 17.81 9.91 -8.79
C LYS A 279 19.33 9.89 -8.94
N THR A 280 19.84 8.97 -9.74
CA THR A 280 21.27 9.05 -10.07
C THR A 280 21.52 10.37 -10.78
N VAL A 281 22.73 10.91 -10.68
CA VAL A 281 23.15 12.16 -11.36
C VAL A 281 22.78 12.13 -12.86
N GLU A 282 22.69 10.94 -13.46
CA GLU A 282 22.29 10.74 -14.86
C GLU A 282 20.77 10.89 -15.09
N GLN A 283 19.92 10.39 -14.19
CA GLN A 283 18.47 10.63 -14.23
C GLN A 283 18.13 12.09 -13.91
N GLU A 284 18.92 12.75 -13.07
CA GLU A 284 18.86 14.20 -12.82
C GLU A 284 19.26 15.01 -14.05
N ARG A 285 20.22 14.52 -14.85
CA ARG A 285 20.64 15.12 -16.11
C ARG A 285 19.57 14.97 -17.19
N ILE A 286 18.97 13.78 -17.32
CA ILE A 286 17.90 13.53 -18.31
C ILE A 286 16.67 14.40 -18.00
N ALA A 287 16.22 14.49 -16.75
CA ALA A 287 15.10 15.36 -16.36
C ALA A 287 15.36 16.87 -16.62
N ARG A 288 16.63 17.30 -16.59
CA ARG A 288 17.04 18.68 -16.93
C ARG A 288 17.27 18.90 -18.42
N GLU A 289 17.61 17.86 -19.17
CA GLU A 289 17.87 17.90 -20.62
C GLU A 289 16.61 17.62 -21.46
N THR A 290 15.60 16.94 -20.90
CA THR A 290 14.22 16.98 -21.38
C THR A 290 13.60 18.32 -21.02
N GLN A 291 14.18 19.38 -21.59
CA GLN A 291 13.53 20.66 -21.75
C GLN A 291 12.29 20.38 -22.61
N TYR A 292 11.15 20.17 -21.93
CA TYR A 292 9.86 19.79 -22.52
C TYR A 292 9.62 20.54 -23.83
N PHE A 293 9.81 19.84 -24.95
CA PHE A 293 9.40 20.35 -26.24
C PHE A 293 7.87 20.35 -26.24
N TYR A 294 7.28 21.54 -26.23
CA TYR A 294 5.96 21.79 -26.80
C TYR A 294 6.03 21.46 -28.30
N GLU A 295 6.22 20.20 -28.66
CA GLU A 295 6.15 19.79 -30.06
C GLU A 295 4.68 19.55 -30.41
N ASP A 296 4.16 20.48 -31.21
CA ASP A 296 2.95 20.45 -32.02
C ASP A 296 1.96 19.32 -31.71
N ILE A 297 1.15 19.53 -30.68
CA ILE A 297 -0.14 18.86 -30.53
C ILE A 297 -0.94 19.20 -31.81
N PRO A 298 -1.34 18.21 -32.64
CA PRO A 298 -2.08 18.49 -33.86
C PRO A 298 -3.32 19.35 -33.54
N GLU A 299 -3.45 20.50 -34.20
CA GLU A 299 -4.65 21.33 -34.14
C GLU A 299 -5.86 20.51 -34.63
N HIS A 300 -6.56 19.91 -33.68
CA HIS A 300 -7.88 19.36 -33.88
C HIS A 300 -8.86 20.16 -33.05
N SER A 301 -9.79 20.79 -33.76
CA SER A 301 -10.75 21.75 -33.25
C SER A 301 -11.63 21.12 -32.17
N ASP A 302 -11.38 21.45 -30.91
CA ASP A 302 -12.36 21.33 -29.84
C ASP A 302 -12.13 22.47 -28.84
N THR A 303 -13.19 23.21 -28.53
CA THR A 303 -13.19 24.49 -27.80
C THR A 303 -12.81 24.39 -26.30
N TRP A 304 -12.13 23.32 -25.88
CA TRP A 304 -11.79 23.01 -24.49
C TRP A 304 -10.30 23.13 -24.14
N TYR A 305 -9.43 23.37 -25.12
CA TYR A 305 -7.99 23.52 -24.85
C TYR A 305 -7.68 24.79 -24.04
N TYR A 306 -6.72 24.65 -23.12
CA TYR A 306 -6.19 25.78 -22.36
C TYR A 306 -5.58 26.80 -23.32
N SER A 307 -6.09 28.02 -23.26
CA SER A 307 -5.44 29.21 -23.80
C SER A 307 -5.61 30.31 -22.76
N GLU A 308 -4.66 31.25 -22.70
CA GLU A 308 -4.80 32.39 -21.78
C GLU A 308 -6.08 33.20 -22.06
N GLU A 309 -6.55 33.19 -23.31
CA GLU A 309 -7.81 33.83 -23.70
C GLU A 309 -9.04 33.08 -23.16
N ASN A 310 -9.06 31.74 -23.25
CA ASN A 310 -10.14 30.93 -22.71
C ASN A 310 -10.17 31.01 -21.17
N GLN A 311 -9.01 30.95 -20.52
CA GLN A 311 -8.90 31.10 -19.06
C GLN A 311 -9.50 32.44 -18.59
N LYS A 312 -9.18 33.55 -19.27
CA LYS A 312 -9.70 34.89 -18.92
C LYS A 312 -11.22 35.02 -19.08
N ARG A 313 -11.85 34.14 -19.87
CA ARG A 313 -13.31 34.12 -20.09
C ARG A 313 -14.06 33.27 -19.08
N VAL A 314 -13.37 32.46 -18.29
CA VAL A 314 -13.98 31.55 -17.32
C VAL A 314 -14.09 32.21 -15.95
N GLN A 315 -15.28 32.16 -15.37
CA GLN A 315 -15.48 32.47 -13.96
C GLN A 315 -15.41 31.17 -13.15
N PHE A 316 -14.42 31.08 -12.27
CA PHE A 316 -14.25 29.92 -11.41
C PHE A 316 -15.26 29.93 -10.26
N PRO A 317 -15.88 28.80 -9.92
CA PRO A 317 -16.68 28.71 -8.71
C PRO A 317 -15.79 28.92 -7.47
N ARG A 318 -16.39 29.39 -6.37
CA ARG A 318 -15.69 29.56 -5.08
C ARG A 318 -15.04 28.26 -4.62
N GLN A 319 -15.73 27.15 -4.82
CA GLN A 319 -15.23 25.81 -4.48
C GLN A 319 -15.58 24.84 -5.60
N LEU A 320 -14.71 23.86 -5.80
CA LEU A 320 -14.94 22.70 -6.66
C LEU A 320 -14.50 21.47 -5.89
N ASP A 321 -15.38 20.47 -5.81
CA ASP A 321 -15.03 19.16 -5.26
C ASP A 321 -15.71 18.09 -6.11
N TRP A 322 -14.89 17.34 -6.86
CA TRP A 322 -15.40 16.27 -7.74
C TRP A 322 -16.04 15.11 -6.97
N ARG A 323 -15.76 14.94 -5.68
CA ARG A 323 -16.43 13.92 -4.82
C ARG A 323 -17.93 14.19 -4.70
N VAL A 324 -18.32 15.46 -4.65
CA VAL A 324 -19.74 15.86 -4.56
C VAL A 324 -20.54 15.42 -5.78
N ARG A 325 -19.88 15.24 -6.93
CA ARG A 325 -20.51 14.71 -8.15
C ARG A 325 -20.48 13.19 -8.24
N GLY A 326 -19.84 12.51 -7.28
CA GLY A 326 -19.74 11.06 -7.23
C GLY A 326 -18.83 10.46 -8.30
N VAL A 327 -17.92 11.22 -8.93
CA VAL A 327 -17.08 10.75 -10.05
C VAL A 327 -15.67 10.32 -9.65
N ILE A 328 -15.33 10.49 -8.37
CA ILE A 328 -14.03 10.08 -7.81
C ILE A 328 -14.19 8.68 -7.21
N THR A 329 -13.29 7.76 -7.56
CA THR A 329 -13.31 6.39 -7.03
C THR A 329 -12.90 6.36 -5.55
N PRO A 330 -13.20 5.27 -4.80
CA PRO A 330 -12.76 5.14 -3.41
C PRO A 330 -11.24 5.19 -3.27
N VAL A 331 -10.72 5.89 -2.26
CA VAL A 331 -9.28 5.93 -1.95
C VAL A 331 -8.70 4.51 -1.91
N LYS A 332 -7.51 4.35 -2.50
CA LYS A 332 -6.76 3.08 -2.58
C LYS A 332 -5.50 3.16 -1.72
N ASP A 333 -4.76 2.06 -1.61
CA ASP A 333 -3.45 2.02 -0.95
C ASP A 333 -2.37 1.42 -1.87
N GLN A 334 -1.29 2.14 -2.08
CA GLN A 334 -0.12 1.65 -2.81
C GLN A 334 0.78 0.73 -1.97
N ALA A 335 0.48 0.60 -0.67
CA ALA A 335 1.21 -0.19 0.30
C ALA A 335 2.73 0.08 0.24
N ALA A 336 3.53 -0.97 0.13
CA ALA A 336 4.99 -0.96 0.12
C ALA A 336 5.61 -0.84 -1.28
N CYS A 337 4.88 -0.28 -2.24
CA CYS A 337 5.35 -0.09 -3.61
C CYS A 337 5.39 1.39 -3.93
N GLY A 338 6.55 1.90 -4.37
CA GLY A 338 6.78 3.28 -4.77
C GLY A 338 6.13 3.63 -6.12
N SER A 339 4.83 3.36 -6.20
CA SER A 339 4.01 3.37 -7.41
C SER A 339 2.99 4.50 -7.44
N CYS A 340 3.13 5.50 -6.57
CA CYS A 340 2.27 6.69 -6.53
C CYS A 340 2.04 7.32 -7.91
N TRP A 341 3.04 7.27 -8.79
CA TRP A 341 2.96 7.72 -10.19
C TRP A 341 1.89 6.99 -11.00
N SER A 342 1.72 5.68 -10.77
CA SER A 342 0.67 4.88 -11.40
C SER A 342 -0.72 5.24 -10.86
N PHE A 343 -0.85 5.57 -9.57
CA PHE A 343 -2.09 6.06 -8.97
C PHE A 343 -2.43 7.47 -9.47
N GLY A 344 -1.44 8.34 -9.69
CA GLY A 344 -1.61 9.63 -10.34
C GLY A 344 -2.12 9.48 -11.78
N ALA A 345 -1.49 8.61 -12.57
CA ALA A 345 -1.90 8.28 -13.94
C ALA A 345 -3.31 7.68 -13.98
N ALA A 346 -3.57 6.60 -13.25
CA ALA A 346 -4.87 5.96 -13.16
C ALA A 346 -5.95 6.92 -12.65
N GLY A 347 -5.64 7.72 -11.63
CA GLY A 347 -6.54 8.70 -11.02
C GLY A 347 -6.99 9.80 -11.99
N THR A 348 -6.08 10.33 -12.81
CA THR A 348 -6.45 11.32 -13.83
C THR A 348 -7.28 10.68 -14.95
N ILE A 349 -6.96 9.44 -15.35
CA ILE A 349 -7.73 8.69 -16.35
C ILE A 349 -9.15 8.41 -15.85
N GLU A 350 -9.29 7.72 -14.71
CA GLU A 350 -10.60 7.31 -14.20
C GLU A 350 -11.46 8.52 -13.81
N GLY A 351 -10.86 9.54 -13.19
CA GLY A 351 -11.59 10.72 -12.73
C GLY A 351 -12.17 11.52 -13.88
N ARG A 352 -11.39 11.69 -14.97
CA ARG A 352 -11.86 12.40 -16.18
C ARG A 352 -12.84 11.57 -16.99
N LEU A 353 -12.64 10.26 -17.08
CA LEU A 353 -13.56 9.36 -17.75
C LEU A 353 -14.92 9.36 -17.04
N ASN A 354 -14.94 9.22 -15.71
CA ASN A 354 -16.16 9.28 -14.92
C ASN A 354 -16.82 10.68 -14.96
N ALA A 355 -16.03 11.77 -14.96
CA ALA A 355 -16.56 13.12 -15.14
C ALA A 355 -17.20 13.33 -16.53
N LEU A 356 -16.59 12.80 -17.58
CA LEU A 356 -17.12 12.83 -18.94
C LEU A 356 -18.45 12.07 -19.03
N ARG A 357 -18.51 10.86 -18.47
CA ARG A 357 -19.74 10.05 -18.40
C ARG A 357 -20.84 10.75 -17.62
N TRP A 358 -20.51 11.35 -16.48
CA TRP A 358 -21.43 12.16 -15.69
C TRP A 358 -22.00 13.34 -16.50
N ASN A 359 -21.13 14.04 -17.25
CA ASN A 359 -21.54 15.15 -18.13
C ASN A 359 -22.43 14.68 -19.30
N ARG A 360 -22.24 13.44 -19.78
CA ARG A 360 -23.08 12.79 -20.81
C ARG A 360 -24.41 12.25 -20.27
N GLY A 361 -24.65 12.35 -18.95
CA GLY A 361 -25.91 11.98 -18.31
C GLY A 361 -25.89 10.62 -17.59
N GLU A 362 -24.75 9.92 -17.57
CA GLU A 362 -24.58 8.63 -16.88
C GLU A 362 -24.31 8.83 -15.38
N ARG A 363 -25.22 9.51 -14.66
CA ARG A 363 -24.98 9.95 -13.28
C ARG A 363 -25.00 8.83 -12.23
N ASP A 364 -25.73 7.76 -12.51
CA ASP A 364 -25.90 6.61 -11.60
C ASP A 364 -25.08 5.39 -12.05
N ALA A 365 -24.27 5.54 -13.08
CA ALA A 365 -23.51 4.41 -13.61
C ALA A 365 -22.35 4.05 -12.67
N PRO A 366 -21.98 2.76 -12.53
CA PRO A 366 -20.84 2.35 -11.73
C PRO A 366 -19.57 3.07 -12.18
N LEU A 367 -18.75 3.46 -11.22
CA LEU A 367 -17.48 4.10 -11.49
C LEU A 367 -16.53 3.13 -12.19
N LEU A 368 -15.97 3.61 -13.29
CA LEU A 368 -14.87 2.93 -13.92
C LEU A 368 -13.61 3.16 -13.08
N ARG A 369 -12.91 2.07 -12.77
CA ARG A 369 -11.67 2.05 -11.97
C ARG A 369 -10.54 1.56 -12.85
N VAL A 370 -9.54 2.41 -13.06
CA VAL A 370 -8.36 2.07 -13.89
C VAL A 370 -7.43 1.18 -13.07
N SER A 371 -6.75 0.24 -13.73
CA SER A 371 -5.79 -0.65 -13.08
C SER A 371 -4.42 0.03 -12.96
N GLU A 372 -4.01 0.37 -11.74
CA GLU A 372 -2.62 0.80 -11.48
C GLU A 372 -1.64 -0.34 -11.76
N GLN A 373 -2.03 -1.59 -11.52
CA GLN A 373 -1.18 -2.75 -11.79
C GLN A 373 -0.83 -2.86 -13.27
N SER A 374 -1.77 -2.60 -14.17
CA SER A 374 -1.51 -2.58 -15.61
C SER A 374 -0.44 -1.54 -15.98
N ILE A 375 -0.46 -0.37 -15.33
CA ILE A 375 0.53 0.69 -15.54
C ILE A 375 1.88 0.24 -14.99
N ILE A 376 1.92 -0.29 -13.76
CA ILE A 376 3.15 -0.81 -13.13
C ILE A 376 3.78 -1.93 -13.94
N SER A 377 2.99 -2.86 -14.49
CA SER A 377 3.51 -4.05 -15.17
C SER A 377 3.93 -3.79 -16.61
N CYS A 378 3.28 -2.83 -17.29
CA CYS A 378 3.45 -2.64 -18.73
C CYS A 378 4.23 -1.36 -19.12
N VAL A 379 4.16 -0.31 -18.30
CA VAL A 379 4.69 1.01 -18.63
C VAL A 379 6.09 1.20 -18.05
N TRP A 380 7.07 0.59 -18.70
CA TRP A 380 8.49 0.60 -18.29
C TRP A 380 9.34 1.35 -19.31
N ASN A 381 10.02 2.39 -18.87
CA ASN A 381 10.95 3.20 -19.67
C ASN A 381 12.08 3.77 -18.78
N GLU A 382 12.93 4.67 -19.29
CA GLU A 382 14.05 5.22 -18.52
C GLU A 382 13.62 5.99 -17.25
N GLN A 383 12.37 6.46 -17.22
CA GLN A 383 11.80 7.26 -16.13
C GLN A 383 10.85 6.46 -15.23
N ASN A 384 10.27 5.36 -15.71
CA ASN A 384 9.29 4.53 -15.01
C ASN A 384 9.81 3.12 -14.74
N ASN A 385 9.96 2.77 -13.47
CA ASN A 385 10.59 1.52 -13.03
C ASN A 385 9.76 0.80 -11.96
N GLY A 386 8.50 0.52 -12.27
CA GLY A 386 7.60 -0.25 -11.41
C GLY A 386 7.46 0.35 -10.00
N CYS A 387 7.85 -0.42 -8.98
CA CYS A 387 7.80 0.00 -7.58
C CYS A 387 8.96 0.92 -7.16
N ASN A 388 9.91 1.19 -8.05
CA ASN A 388 11.07 2.05 -7.79
C ASN A 388 10.88 3.49 -8.29
N GLY A 389 9.63 3.93 -8.44
CA GLY A 389 9.27 5.28 -8.87
C GLY A 389 8.97 5.39 -10.37
N GLY A 390 8.40 6.55 -10.72
CA GLY A 390 7.98 6.89 -12.06
C GLY A 390 7.46 8.33 -12.16
N LEU A 391 7.22 8.78 -13.38
CA LEU A 391 6.66 10.09 -13.72
C LEU A 391 5.31 9.91 -14.43
N THR A 392 4.29 10.64 -13.95
CA THR A 392 2.92 10.50 -14.49
C THR A 392 2.87 10.83 -15.98
N TYR A 393 3.48 11.93 -16.43
CA TYR A 393 3.50 12.30 -17.84
C TYR A 393 4.09 11.21 -18.75
N GLU A 394 5.28 10.71 -18.40
CA GLU A 394 5.96 9.65 -19.16
C GLU A 394 5.13 8.37 -19.17
N ALA A 395 4.48 8.08 -18.03
CA ALA A 395 3.61 6.93 -17.93
C ALA A 395 2.43 7.02 -18.91
N LEU A 396 1.75 8.16 -18.93
CA LEU A 396 0.60 8.38 -19.79
C LEU A 396 1.00 8.41 -21.28
N THR A 397 2.15 8.99 -21.60
CA THR A 397 2.67 9.06 -22.98
C THR A 397 3.00 7.67 -23.51
N GLU A 398 3.76 6.89 -22.74
CA GLU A 398 4.09 5.50 -23.06
C GLU A 398 2.82 4.65 -23.17
N TYR A 399 1.86 4.84 -22.25
CA TYR A 399 0.57 4.16 -22.29
C TYR A 399 -0.20 4.40 -23.60
N ILE A 400 -0.18 5.64 -24.11
CA ILE A 400 -0.80 5.98 -25.39
C ILE A 400 -0.05 5.31 -26.54
N ASN A 401 1.28 5.36 -26.54
CA ASN A 401 2.10 4.82 -27.62
C ASN A 401 1.97 3.31 -27.74
N GLU A 402 2.09 2.60 -26.62
CA GLU A 402 2.10 1.13 -26.58
C GLU A 402 0.69 0.54 -26.73
N PHE A 403 -0.32 1.15 -26.08
CA PHE A 403 -1.67 0.58 -26.02
C PHE A 403 -2.70 1.34 -26.85
N SER A 404 -2.27 2.29 -27.68
CA SER A 404 -3.15 3.19 -28.46
C SER A 404 -4.18 3.89 -27.57
N GLY A 405 -3.81 4.19 -26.32
CA GLY A 405 -4.66 4.80 -25.31
C GLY A 405 -5.83 3.94 -24.80
N ARG A 406 -5.89 2.65 -25.13
CA ARG A 406 -6.95 1.74 -24.62
C ARG A 406 -6.77 1.50 -23.13
N ILE A 407 -7.85 1.64 -22.37
CA ILE A 407 -7.79 1.60 -20.90
C ILE A 407 -7.94 0.16 -20.39
N ALA A 408 -7.03 -0.26 -19.52
CA ALA A 408 -7.13 -1.46 -18.70
C ALA A 408 -7.77 -1.13 -17.33
N TYR A 409 -8.70 -1.96 -16.88
CA TYR A 409 -9.48 -1.70 -15.66
C TYR A 409 -9.04 -2.59 -14.51
N GLU A 410 -9.29 -2.13 -13.28
CA GLU A 410 -8.95 -2.82 -12.02
C GLU A 410 -9.44 -4.27 -12.00
N VAL A 411 -10.61 -4.53 -12.59
CA VAL A 411 -11.22 -5.87 -12.63
C VAL A 411 -10.42 -6.86 -13.48
N ASP A 412 -9.69 -6.39 -14.49
CA ASP A 412 -8.91 -7.23 -15.39
C ASP A 412 -7.49 -7.47 -14.86
N SER A 413 -6.99 -6.56 -14.01
CA SER A 413 -5.67 -6.64 -13.37
C SER A 413 -5.71 -5.92 -12.02
N PRO A 414 -6.08 -6.63 -10.93
CA PRO A 414 -6.14 -6.06 -9.59
C PRO A 414 -4.76 -5.60 -9.09
N TYR A 415 -4.76 -4.60 -8.22
CA TYR A 415 -3.53 -4.10 -7.62
C TYR A 415 -2.83 -5.15 -6.72
N LEU A 416 -1.54 -5.40 -7.00
CA LEU A 416 -0.73 -6.38 -6.27
C LEU A 416 0.36 -5.73 -5.40
N ALA A 417 0.58 -4.42 -5.48
CA ALA A 417 1.70 -3.74 -4.80
C ALA A 417 3.08 -4.36 -5.09
N VAL A 418 3.25 -5.00 -6.26
CA VAL A 418 4.50 -5.60 -6.72
C VAL A 418 4.62 -5.47 -8.24
N GLU A 419 5.83 -5.69 -8.75
CA GLU A 419 6.09 -5.79 -10.19
C GLU A 419 5.56 -7.13 -10.73
N SER A 420 5.00 -7.14 -11.93
CA SER A 420 4.53 -8.38 -12.57
C SER A 420 4.74 -8.34 -14.07
N LEU A 421 4.44 -9.47 -14.75
CA LEU A 421 4.51 -9.53 -16.20
C LEU A 421 3.46 -8.62 -16.82
N CYS A 422 3.83 -7.91 -17.89
CA CYS A 422 2.86 -7.18 -18.68
C CYS A 422 1.91 -8.16 -19.38
N ASN A 423 0.62 -8.04 -19.10
CA ASN A 423 -0.42 -8.76 -19.83
C ASN A 423 -1.10 -7.82 -20.82
N GLU A 424 -0.54 -7.66 -22.02
CA GLU A 424 -1.06 -6.74 -23.04
C GLU A 424 -2.50 -7.06 -23.49
N SER A 425 -2.97 -8.29 -23.26
CA SER A 425 -4.31 -8.72 -23.68
C SER A 425 -5.46 -8.02 -22.94
N ILE A 426 -5.18 -7.35 -21.81
CA ILE A 426 -6.20 -6.61 -21.04
C ILE A 426 -6.50 -5.22 -21.62
N PHE A 427 -5.67 -4.70 -22.52
CA PHE A 427 -5.86 -3.39 -23.15
C PHE A 427 -6.78 -3.47 -24.35
N THR A 428 -7.98 -4.03 -24.16
CA THR A 428 -8.94 -4.31 -25.25
C THR A 428 -10.24 -3.52 -25.14
N SER A 429 -10.44 -2.80 -24.04
CA SER A 429 -11.68 -2.07 -23.78
C SER A 429 -11.84 -0.82 -24.64
N ASP A 430 -13.06 -0.61 -25.11
CA ASP A 430 -13.50 0.58 -25.86
C ASP A 430 -14.36 1.53 -25.00
N TYR A 431 -14.49 1.31 -23.69
CA TYR A 431 -15.30 2.18 -22.79
C TYR A 431 -14.73 3.59 -22.59
N GLY A 432 -13.47 3.79 -22.96
CA GLY A 432 -12.79 5.08 -22.92
C GLY A 432 -11.40 4.94 -23.50
N ARG A 433 -10.93 6.00 -24.14
CA ARG A 433 -9.58 6.04 -24.73
C ARG A 433 -8.88 7.34 -24.39
N ILE A 434 -7.60 7.23 -24.08
CA ILE A 434 -6.71 8.37 -23.89
C ILE A 434 -6.25 8.86 -25.28
N ARG A 435 -6.54 10.12 -25.60
CA ARG A 435 -6.15 10.75 -26.87
C ARG A 435 -4.85 11.55 -26.79
N GLY A 436 -4.47 11.95 -25.59
CA GLY A 436 -3.27 12.72 -25.36
C GLY A 436 -3.09 13.10 -23.90
N VAL A 437 -1.94 13.70 -23.62
CA VAL A 437 -1.54 14.16 -22.29
C VAL A 437 -1.24 15.65 -22.39
N ALA A 438 -1.54 16.39 -21.33
CA ALA A 438 -1.28 17.81 -21.25
C ALA A 438 -0.63 18.16 -19.91
N HIS A 439 0.33 19.08 -19.97
CA HIS A 439 0.90 19.74 -18.80
C HIS A 439 0.08 20.99 -18.45
N VAL A 440 -0.14 21.20 -17.16
CA VAL A 440 -0.65 22.48 -16.66
C VAL A 440 0.52 23.49 -16.62
N LYS A 441 0.27 24.73 -17.04
CA LYS A 441 1.23 25.82 -16.94
C LYS A 441 1.71 25.97 -15.49
N GLU A 442 3.01 25.85 -15.28
CA GLU A 442 3.62 25.90 -13.94
C GLU A 442 3.32 27.23 -13.23
N TYR A 443 3.16 27.15 -11.91
CA TYR A 443 2.91 28.29 -11.02
C TYR A 443 1.66 29.13 -11.34
N ASP A 444 0.78 28.67 -12.23
CA ASP A 444 -0.44 29.37 -12.63
C ASP A 444 -1.69 28.74 -12.00
N ILE A 445 -2.18 29.36 -10.91
CA ILE A 445 -3.39 28.92 -10.20
C ILE A 445 -4.59 28.86 -11.14
N GLY A 446 -4.71 29.80 -12.08
CA GLY A 446 -5.87 29.84 -12.96
C GLY A 446 -5.80 28.77 -14.05
N ALA A 447 -4.61 28.42 -14.55
CA ALA A 447 -4.42 27.28 -15.44
C ALA A 447 -4.79 25.97 -14.74
N MET A 448 -4.36 25.79 -13.49
CA MET A 448 -4.72 24.63 -12.67
C MET A 448 -6.23 24.54 -12.44
N LYS A 449 -6.87 25.64 -12.02
CA LYS A 449 -8.33 25.69 -11.85
C LYS A 449 -9.06 25.41 -13.15
N TYR A 450 -8.55 25.90 -14.30
CA TYR A 450 -9.13 25.62 -15.61
C TYR A 450 -9.04 24.13 -15.97
N ALA A 451 -7.87 23.51 -15.80
CA ALA A 451 -7.70 22.07 -16.04
C ALA A 451 -8.67 21.24 -15.19
N LEU A 452 -8.83 21.61 -13.91
CA LEU A 452 -9.73 20.94 -12.97
C LEU A 452 -11.22 21.03 -13.34
N LEU A 453 -11.66 21.98 -14.18
CA LEU A 453 -13.06 22.06 -14.62
C LEU A 453 -13.48 20.88 -15.51
N SER A 454 -12.53 20.18 -16.12
CA SER A 454 -12.77 18.97 -16.93
C SER A 454 -12.61 17.66 -16.16
N GLY A 455 -12.04 17.72 -14.96
CA GLY A 455 -11.80 16.55 -14.11
C GLY A 455 -10.48 16.66 -13.35
N PRO A 456 -10.12 15.64 -12.56
CA PRO A 456 -8.90 15.63 -11.75
C PRO A 456 -7.60 15.80 -12.54
N VAL A 457 -6.55 16.23 -11.85
CA VAL A 457 -5.20 16.46 -12.40
C VAL A 457 -4.20 15.72 -11.52
N SER A 458 -3.29 14.95 -12.12
CA SER A 458 -2.17 14.36 -11.36
C SER A 458 -1.16 15.45 -11.05
N ILE A 459 -0.68 15.52 -9.82
CA ILE A 459 0.36 16.48 -9.41
C ILE A 459 1.49 15.73 -8.71
N ALA A 460 2.72 16.22 -8.85
CA ALA A 460 3.82 15.81 -8.00
C ALA A 460 3.95 16.79 -6.82
N VAL A 461 4.19 16.26 -5.62
CA VAL A 461 4.37 17.02 -4.39
C VAL A 461 5.66 16.62 -3.67
N ALA A 462 6.24 17.56 -2.95
CA ALA A 462 7.24 17.27 -1.93
C ALA A 462 6.55 16.63 -0.70
N VAL A 463 7.26 15.72 -0.02
CA VAL A 463 6.76 15.08 1.19
C VAL A 463 7.75 15.31 2.33
N THR A 464 7.26 15.92 3.41
CA THR A 464 7.99 16.10 4.67
C THR A 464 7.48 15.12 5.72
N GLU A 465 8.16 15.07 6.87
CA GLU A 465 7.69 14.30 8.03
C GLU A 465 6.27 14.70 8.45
N THR A 466 5.96 16.00 8.52
CA THR A 466 4.62 16.47 8.91
C THR A 466 3.56 16.09 7.87
N PHE A 467 3.93 16.03 6.58
CA PHE A 467 3.04 15.53 5.52
C PHE A 467 2.71 14.07 5.77
N SER A 468 3.71 13.23 6.08
CA SER A 468 3.51 11.81 6.36
C SER A 468 2.51 11.55 7.49
N TRP A 469 2.49 12.42 8.50
CA TRP A 469 1.66 12.31 9.69
C TRP A 469 0.39 13.15 9.66
N TYR A 470 0.08 13.82 8.55
CA TYR A 470 -1.09 14.69 8.46
C TYR A 470 -2.38 13.95 8.83
N SER A 471 -3.19 14.56 9.69
CA SER A 471 -4.49 14.03 10.14
C SER A 471 -5.64 15.02 9.97
N GLY A 472 -5.38 16.31 9.74
CA GLY A 472 -6.46 17.28 9.60
C GLY A 472 -6.05 18.74 9.44
N GLY A 473 -7.04 19.59 9.14
CA GLY A 473 -6.85 21.03 8.86
C GLY A 473 -6.29 21.33 7.48
N VAL A 474 -6.00 22.59 7.18
CA VAL A 474 -5.34 22.98 5.93
C VAL A 474 -3.82 22.91 6.13
N PHE A 475 -3.14 21.98 5.46
CA PHE A 475 -1.70 21.78 5.53
C PHE A 475 -0.94 22.97 4.93
N ASN A 476 0.08 23.47 5.63
CA ASN A 476 0.86 24.63 5.20
C ASN A 476 2.31 24.62 5.72
N ASP A 477 2.98 23.45 5.74
CA ASP A 477 4.36 23.32 6.24
C ASP A 477 5.39 24.04 5.34
N PRO A 478 6.08 25.10 5.81
CA PRO A 478 7.09 25.80 5.02
C PRO A 478 8.35 24.97 4.75
N ALA A 479 8.56 23.86 5.48
CA ALA A 479 9.64 22.92 5.18
C ALA A 479 9.34 22.09 3.91
N CYS A 480 8.09 22.09 3.43
CA CYS A 480 7.69 21.41 2.22
C CYS A 480 8.15 22.21 1.00
N GLY A 481 9.26 21.74 0.39
CA GLY A 481 9.85 22.34 -0.80
C GLY A 481 8.88 22.44 -1.97
N ASN A 482 9.14 23.35 -2.89
CA ASN A 482 8.28 23.63 -4.05
C ASN A 482 9.04 23.65 -5.38
N GLY A 483 10.35 23.37 -5.36
CA GLY A 483 11.14 23.18 -6.56
C GLY A 483 10.95 21.78 -7.15
N ILE A 484 11.26 21.64 -8.44
CA ILE A 484 11.16 20.35 -9.15
C ILE A 484 12.01 19.25 -8.50
N ASP A 485 13.16 19.62 -7.93
CA ASP A 485 14.09 18.71 -7.26
C ASP A 485 13.59 18.28 -5.86
N ASP A 486 12.60 18.98 -5.30
CA ASP A 486 11.99 18.65 -4.00
C ASP A 486 10.83 17.64 -4.13
N LEU A 487 10.26 17.51 -5.34
CA LEU A 487 9.09 16.67 -5.56
C LEU A 487 9.48 15.21 -5.58
N GLY A 488 8.68 14.39 -4.90
CA GLY A 488 8.95 12.96 -4.76
C GLY A 488 7.74 12.05 -4.79
N HIS A 489 6.52 12.60 -4.73
CA HIS A 489 5.32 11.80 -4.58
C HIS A 489 4.22 12.29 -5.52
N ALA A 490 3.56 11.38 -6.24
CA ALA A 490 2.46 11.74 -7.13
C ALA A 490 1.11 11.51 -6.43
N VAL A 491 0.23 12.51 -6.52
CA VAL A 491 -1.10 12.52 -5.90
C VAL A 491 -2.12 13.10 -6.88
N LEU A 492 -3.40 12.97 -6.57
CA LEU A 492 -4.46 13.44 -7.46
C LEU A 492 -5.13 14.70 -6.91
N LEU A 493 -5.01 15.81 -7.62
CA LEU A 493 -5.73 17.04 -7.32
C LEU A 493 -7.15 16.95 -7.87
N ILE A 494 -8.15 17.09 -6.98
CA ILE A 494 -9.57 16.87 -7.32
C ILE A 494 -10.45 18.10 -7.10
N GLY A 495 -9.87 19.24 -6.72
CA GLY A 495 -10.67 20.41 -6.40
C GLY A 495 -9.96 21.49 -5.60
N TRP A 496 -10.74 22.48 -5.18
CA TRP A 496 -10.32 23.56 -4.29
C TRP A 496 -11.47 24.03 -3.41
N GLY A 497 -11.10 24.67 -2.30
CA GLY A 497 -12.02 25.36 -1.41
C GLY A 497 -11.39 26.60 -0.79
N THR A 498 -12.15 27.24 0.09
CA THR A 498 -11.71 28.39 0.88
C THR A 498 -12.16 28.18 2.30
N ASP A 499 -11.20 28.15 3.22
CA ASP A 499 -11.43 28.19 4.66
C ASP A 499 -11.42 29.64 5.15
N GLU A 500 -12.25 29.97 6.14
CA GLU A 500 -12.36 31.35 6.65
C GLU A 500 -11.08 31.85 7.33
N VAL A 501 -10.27 30.93 7.87
CA VAL A 501 -9.08 31.25 8.66
C VAL A 501 -7.81 30.93 7.87
N ALA A 502 -7.71 29.73 7.31
CA ALA A 502 -6.54 29.28 6.56
C ALA A 502 -6.42 29.91 5.16
N GLY A 503 -7.56 30.30 4.57
CA GLY A 503 -7.67 30.82 3.22
C GLY A 503 -7.90 29.73 2.17
N ASP A 504 -7.51 30.00 0.93
CA ASP A 504 -7.71 29.09 -0.19
C ASP A 504 -6.83 27.83 -0.09
N TYR A 505 -7.40 26.68 -0.39
CA TYR A 505 -6.73 25.39 -0.36
C TYR A 505 -7.12 24.49 -1.54
N TRP A 506 -6.19 23.61 -1.89
CA TRP A 506 -6.35 22.49 -2.81
C TRP A 506 -6.92 21.27 -2.09
N ILE A 507 -7.74 20.48 -2.79
CA ILE A 507 -8.24 19.18 -2.30
C ILE A 507 -7.45 18.08 -3.01
N VAL A 508 -6.59 17.40 -2.26
CA VAL A 508 -5.65 16.40 -2.77
C VAL A 508 -6.07 15.03 -2.27
N ARG A 509 -6.21 14.06 -3.17
CA ARG A 509 -6.41 12.64 -2.87
C ARG A 509 -5.05 11.95 -2.85
N ASN A 510 -4.75 11.26 -1.77
CA ASN A 510 -3.54 10.45 -1.64
C ASN A 510 -3.84 8.97 -1.95
N SER A 511 -2.79 8.15 -2.00
CA SER A 511 -2.82 6.70 -2.27
C SER A 511 -2.31 5.89 -1.08
N TRP A 512 -2.55 6.36 0.14
CA TRP A 512 -2.04 5.78 1.40
C TRP A 512 -3.18 5.33 2.32
N SER A 513 -4.22 4.70 1.76
CA SER A 513 -5.43 4.29 2.47
C SER A 513 -6.32 5.47 2.92
N ASN A 514 -7.59 5.17 3.21
CA ASN A 514 -8.55 6.13 3.77
C ASN A 514 -8.28 6.42 5.26
N ALA A 515 -7.44 5.64 5.94
CA ALA A 515 -7.04 5.89 7.32
C ALA A 515 -5.99 7.00 7.48
N TRP A 516 -5.34 7.42 6.39
CA TRP A 516 -4.40 8.54 6.39
C TRP A 516 -5.13 9.87 6.12
N GLY A 517 -4.71 10.96 6.78
CA GLY A 517 -5.30 12.28 6.56
C GLY A 517 -6.79 12.34 6.91
N ILE A 518 -7.55 13.06 6.09
CA ILE A 518 -9.01 13.16 6.21
C ILE A 518 -9.63 12.21 5.19
N ASP A 519 -9.93 10.98 5.61
CA ASP A 519 -10.49 9.92 4.76
C ASP A 519 -9.64 9.65 3.50
N GLY A 520 -8.30 9.75 3.60
CA GLY A 520 -7.36 9.60 2.49
C GLY A 520 -7.10 10.87 1.68
N TYR A 521 -7.63 12.02 2.13
CA TYR A 521 -7.45 13.32 1.50
C TYR A 521 -6.64 14.27 2.37
N MET A 522 -6.02 15.25 1.72
CA MET A 522 -5.38 16.39 2.35
C MET A 522 -5.93 17.69 1.78
N TYR A 523 -6.17 18.66 2.66
CA TYR A 523 -6.38 20.04 2.25
C TYR A 523 -5.05 20.77 2.31
N LEU A 524 -4.57 21.28 1.18
CA LEU A 524 -3.23 21.82 1.05
C LEU A 524 -3.30 23.29 0.66
N SER A 525 -2.70 24.17 1.45
CA SER A 525 -2.72 25.62 1.26
C SER A 525 -2.29 26.04 -0.14
N MET A 526 -2.99 27.01 -0.76
CA MET A 526 -2.54 27.60 -2.04
C MET A 526 -1.39 28.62 -1.86
N LYS A 527 -1.04 28.97 -0.62
CA LYS A 527 -0.03 29.99 -0.34
C LYS A 527 1.35 29.47 -0.73
N ASN A 528 2.14 30.34 -1.39
CA ASN A 528 3.56 30.13 -1.70
C ASN A 528 3.87 28.83 -2.47
N ASN A 529 2.89 28.25 -3.16
CA ASN A 529 3.03 26.94 -3.83
C ASN A 529 3.61 25.87 -2.89
N VAL A 530 3.18 25.83 -1.63
CA VAL A 530 3.71 24.87 -0.64
C VAL A 530 3.63 23.43 -1.18
N CYS A 531 4.66 22.64 -0.92
CA CYS A 531 4.84 21.30 -1.48
C CYS A 531 4.89 21.19 -3.03
N GLY A 532 4.89 22.31 -3.77
CA GLY A 532 5.04 22.29 -5.22
C GLY A 532 3.81 21.85 -6.01
N VAL A 533 2.59 22.04 -5.49
CA VAL A 533 1.32 21.65 -6.16
C VAL A 533 1.20 22.16 -7.60
N LEU A 534 1.76 23.33 -7.91
CA LEU A 534 1.74 23.96 -9.22
C LEU A 534 3.04 23.74 -10.02
N THR A 535 3.96 22.91 -9.55
CA THR A 535 5.30 22.75 -10.15
C THR A 535 5.32 21.66 -11.21
N CYS A 536 4.61 20.54 -11.02
CA CYS A 536 4.52 19.48 -12.00
C CYS A 536 3.11 18.87 -11.94
N ALA A 537 2.34 19.06 -13.01
CA ALA A 537 0.93 18.75 -13.04
C ALA A 537 0.47 18.32 -14.43
N ASP A 538 -0.07 17.11 -14.50
CA ASP A 538 -0.34 16.39 -15.74
C ASP A 538 -1.77 15.87 -15.75
N TYR A 539 -2.38 15.90 -16.92
CA TYR A 539 -3.70 15.32 -17.10
C TYR A 539 -3.92 14.75 -18.49
N VAL A 540 -4.86 13.80 -18.57
CA VAL A 540 -5.22 13.17 -19.84
C VAL A 540 -6.39 13.87 -20.53
N MET A 541 -6.41 13.73 -21.85
CA MET A 541 -7.57 14.01 -22.69
C MET A 541 -8.22 12.67 -23.05
N ILE A 542 -9.52 12.55 -22.81
CA ILE A 542 -10.27 11.29 -22.94
C ILE A 542 -11.44 11.45 -23.90
N GLU A 543 -11.73 10.41 -24.68
CA GLU A 543 -12.92 10.28 -25.55
C GLU A 543 -13.97 9.28 -25.06
#